data_AF-A0A252F821-F1
#
_entry.id   AF-A0A252F821-F1
#
_cell.length_a   1.000
_cell.length_b   1.000
_cell.length_c   1.000
_cell.angle_alpha   90.00
_cell.angle_beta   90.00
_cell.angle_gamma   90.00
#
_symmetry.space_group_name_H-M   'P 1'
#
loop_
_entity.id
_entity.type
_entity.pdbx_description
1 polymer ?
#
loop_
_entity_poly.entity_id
_entity_poly.type
_entity_poly.pdbx_seq_one_letter_code
_entity_poly.pdbx_strand_id
1 'polypeptide(L)' 'MRGTVDRIENGIAVVETDDGMQEFAAVDGLCDGDVVEIADGVIVAIDRAEAEARRARMQARLDRMLKKKKT' A
#
# COMPACT_ATOMS: atom_id res chain seq x y z
N MET A 1 -0.96 -4.00 -14.36
CA MET A 1 -2.07 -3.69 -13.43
C MET A 1 -1.48 -3.07 -12.18
N ARG A 2 -2.16 -2.14 -11.50
CA ARG A 2 -1.69 -1.55 -10.24
C ARG A 2 -2.70 -1.87 -9.14
N GLY A 3 -2.21 -2.02 -7.92
CA GLY A 3 -3.07 -2.28 -6.77
C GLY A 3 -2.41 -1.87 -5.46
N THR A 4 -3.19 -1.81 -4.39
CA THR A 4 -2.70 -1.49 -3.05
C THR A 4 -2.79 -2.71 -2.16
N VAL A 5 -1.71 -3.03 -1.45
CA VAL A 5 -1.70 -4.14 -0.49
C VAL A 5 -2.65 -3.81 0.67
N ASP A 6 -3.71 -4.58 0.85
CA ASP A 6 -4.63 -4.46 1.99
C ASP A 6 -4.03 -5.13 3.23
N ARG A 7 -3.56 -6.37 3.07
CA ARG A 7 -2.94 -7.18 4.13
C ARG A 7 -2.00 -8.24 3.59
N ILE A 8 -1.11 -8.74 4.43
CA ILE A 8 -0.24 -9.89 4.13
C ILE A 8 -0.48 -11.01 5.15
N GLU A 9 -0.88 -12.19 4.68
CA GLU A 9 -1.16 -13.38 5.52
C GLU A 9 -0.46 -14.61 4.96
N ASN A 10 0.31 -15.33 5.80
CA ASN A 10 0.99 -16.58 5.44
C ASN A 10 1.86 -16.51 4.16
N GLY A 11 2.43 -15.34 3.84
CA GLY A 11 3.22 -15.15 2.62
C GLY A 11 2.38 -14.88 1.37
N ILE A 12 1.09 -14.58 1.52
CA ILE A 12 0.19 -14.10 0.48
C ILE A 12 -0.17 -12.65 0.77
N ALA A 13 0.05 -11.79 -0.22
CA ALA A 13 -0.38 -10.41 -0.21
C ALA A 13 -1.76 -10.29 -0.85
N VAL A 14 -2.73 -9.80 -0.10
CA VAL A 14 -4.04 -9.42 -0.63
C VAL A 14 -3.93 -8.00 -1.15
N VAL A 15 -4.16 -7.82 -2.44
CA VAL A 15 -4.03 -6.55 -3.14
C VAL A 15 -5.40 -6.12 -3.68
N GLU A 16 -5.83 -4.92 -3.29
CA GLU A 16 -7.00 -4.27 -3.84
C GLU A 16 -6.67 -3.62 -5.19
N THR A 17 -7.38 -4.04 -6.23
CA THR A 17 -7.29 -3.55 -7.61
C THR A 17 -8.67 -3.02 -8.07
N ASP A 18 -8.75 -2.35 -9.21
CA ASP A 18 -10.03 -1.89 -9.78
C ASP A 18 -11.02 -3.05 -10.07
N ASP A 19 -10.50 -4.26 -10.31
CA ASP A 19 -11.28 -5.49 -10.51
C ASP A 19 -11.68 -6.18 -9.19
N GLY A 20 -11.23 -5.65 -8.04
CA GLY A 20 -11.51 -6.18 -6.70
C GLY A 20 -10.27 -6.65 -5.96
N MET A 21 -10.48 -7.45 -4.91
CA MET A 21 -9.42 -8.04 -4.09
C MET A 21 -8.81 -9.25 -4.80
N GLN A 22 -7.49 -9.24 -4.99
CA GLN A 22 -6.73 -10.33 -5.61
C GLN A 22 -5.57 -10.77 -4.71
N GLU A 23 -5.29 -12.07 -4.70
CA GLU A 23 -4.26 -12.69 -3.88
C GLU A 23 -2.99 -12.92 -4.71
N PHE A 24 -1.86 -12.42 -4.23
CA PHE A 24 -0.56 -12.57 -4.88
C PHE A 24 0.47 -13.13 -3.91
N ALA A 25 1.51 -13.79 -4.42
CA ALA A 25 2.63 -14.18 -3.59
C ALA A 25 3.30 -12.93 -2.99
N ALA A 26 3.46 -12.89 -1.67
CA ALA A 26 4.15 -11.80 -1.02
C ALA A 26 5.63 -11.82 -1.43
N VAL A 27 6.11 -10.67 -1.89
CA VAL A 27 7.53 -10.46 -2.22
C VAL A 27 8.26 -9.90 -1.00
N ASP A 28 9.58 -10.11 -0.94
CA ASP A 28 10.38 -9.63 0.18
C ASP A 28 10.34 -8.10 0.28
N GLY A 29 10.11 -7.59 1.49
CA GLY A 29 10.02 -6.15 1.76
C GLY A 29 8.71 -5.49 1.32
N LEU A 30 7.65 -6.28 1.14
CA LEU A 30 6.28 -5.80 0.97
C LEU A 30 5.67 -5.41 2.32
N CYS A 31 4.99 -4.26 2.39
CA CYS A 31 4.25 -3.83 3.58
C CYS A 31 2.77 -3.56 3.27
N ASP A 32 1.95 -3.63 4.30
CA ASP A 32 0.54 -3.23 4.23
C ASP A 32 0.43 -1.76 3.81
N GLY A 33 -0.42 -1.49 2.83
CA GLY A 33 -0.63 -0.17 2.23
C GLY A 33 0.38 0.23 1.15
N ASP A 34 1.33 -0.64 0.78
CA ASP A 34 2.21 -0.39 -0.36
C ASP A 34 1.44 -0.48 -1.68
N VAL A 35 1.83 0.36 -2.64
CA VAL A 35 1.31 0.30 -4.00
C VAL A 35 2.23 -0.61 -4.81
N VAL A 36 1.65 -1.61 -5.45
CA VAL A 36 2.38 -2.60 -6.25
C VAL A 36 1.95 -2.56 -7.71
N GLU A 37 2.91 -2.81 -8.58
CA GLU A 37 2.64 -3.14 -9.98
C GLU A 37 2.60 -4.65 -10.13
N ILE A 38 1.51 -5.13 -10.71
CA ILE A 38 1.26 -6.54 -11.02
C ILE A 38 1.35 -6.71 -12.53
N ALA A 39 2.20 -7.64 -12.97
CA ALA A 39 2.28 -8.10 -14.36
C ALA A 39 2.31 -9.63 -14.37
N ASP A 40 1.60 -10.25 -15.33
CA ASP A 40 1.51 -11.71 -15.45
C ASP A 40 1.10 -12.45 -14.15
N GLY A 41 0.28 -11.81 -13.32
CA GLY A 41 -0.17 -12.39 -12.06
C GLY A 41 0.88 -12.41 -10.95
N VAL A 42 1.99 -11.66 -11.10
CA VAL A 42 3.03 -11.51 -10.08
C VAL A 42 3.32 -10.04 -9.80
N ILE A 43 3.71 -9.74 -8.56
CA ILE A 43 4.17 -8.40 -8.17
C ILE A 43 5.55 -8.19 -8.79
N VAL A 44 5.65 -7.26 -9.75
CA VAL A 44 6.89 -6.97 -10.48
C VAL A 44 7.63 -5.74 -9.96
N ALA A 45 6.92 -4.83 -9.30
CA ALA A 45 7.51 -3.65 -8.70
C ALA A 45 6.71 -3.20 -7.47
N ILE A 46 7.42 -2.64 -6.49
CA ILE A 46 6.84 -1.95 -5.35
C ILE A 46 7.10 -0.47 -5.57
N ASP A 47 6.04 0.31 -5.73
CA ASP A 47 6.13 1.75 -5.92
C ASP A 47 6.34 2.45 -4.57
N ARG A 48 7.57 2.30 -4.05
CA ARG A 48 7.96 2.86 -2.75
C ARG A 48 7.85 4.39 -2.71
N ALA A 49 8.03 5.05 -3.86
CA ALA A 49 7.89 6.50 -3.95
C ALA A 49 6.43 6.94 -3.72
N GLU A 50 5.46 6.22 -4.27
CA GLU A 50 4.04 6.47 -4.01
C GLU A 50 3.63 6.10 -2.58
N ALA A 51 4.13 4.98 -2.06
CA ALA A 51 3.89 4.57 -0.67
C ALA A 51 4.41 5.62 0.33
N GLU A 52 5.61 6.16 0.10
CA GLU A 52 6.21 7.19 0.94
C GLU A 52 5.48 8.53 0.79
N ALA A 53 5.06 8.91 -0.43
CA ALA A 53 4.22 10.08 -0.65
C ALA A 53 2.86 9.96 0.05
N ARG A 54 2.26 8.76 0.07
CA ARG A 54 1.01 8.48 0.79
C ARG A 54 1.20 8.55 2.30
N ARG A 55 2.29 7.99 2.83
CA ARG A 55 2.68 8.13 4.26
C ARG A 55 2.90 9.59 4.63
N ALA A 56 3.63 10.35 3.81
CA ALA A 56 3.85 11.78 4.04
C ALA A 56 2.53 12.57 4.05
N ARG A 57 1.59 12.25 3.14
CA ARG A 57 0.26 12.87 3.12
C ARG A 57 -0.58 12.49 4.34
N MET A 58 -0.55 11.23 4.79
CA MET A 58 -1.24 10.80 6.01
C MET A 58 -0.65 11.46 7.25
N GLN A 59 0.68 11.50 7.37
CA GLN A 59 1.39 12.15 8.47
C GLN A 59 1.04 13.65 8.53
N ALA A 60 1.08 14.36 7.40
CA ALA A 60 0.69 15.77 7.33
C ALA A 60 -0.78 16.00 7.73
N ARG A 61 -1.68 15.06 7.43
CA ARG A 61 -3.09 15.10 7.85
C ARG A 61 -3.24 14.91 9.36
N LEU A 62 -2.52 13.93 9.92
CA LEU A 62 -2.45 13.66 11.37
C LEU A 62 -1.90 14.87 12.12
N ASP A 63 -0.77 15.44 11.68
CA ASP A 63 -0.17 16.63 12.25
C ASP A 63 -1.14 17.83 12.24
N ARG A 64 -1.86 18.03 11.13
CA ARG A 64 -2.89 19.09 11.03
C ARG A 64 -4.05 18.87 12.01
N MET A 65 -4.49 17.62 12.21
CA MET A 65 -5.54 17.29 13.18
C MET A 65 -5.08 17.46 14.63
N LEU A 66 -3.86 17.03 14.96
CA LEU A 66 -3.25 17.20 16.28
C LEU A 66 -3.06 18.68 16.63
N LYS A 67 -2.62 19.50 15.67
CA LYS A 67 -2.45 20.95 15.87
C LYS A 67 -3.78 21.65 16.11
N LYS A 68 -4.85 21.24 15.43
CA LYS A 68 -6.22 21.76 15.66
C LYS A 68 -6.83 21.33 17.01
N LYS A 69 -6.43 20.18 17.57
CA LYS A 69 -6.94 19.68 18.87
C LYS A 69 -6.27 20.34 20.09
N LYS A 70 -5.12 21.00 19.90
CA LYS A 70 -4.38 21.72 20.95
C LYS A 70 -4.76 23.20 21.10
N THR A 71 -5.70 23.69 20.28
CA THR A 71 -6.24 25.06 20.36
C THR A 71 -7.69 24.95 20.78
#